data_AF-A0AB94IQW2-F1
#
_entry.id   AF-A0AB94IQW2-F1
#
_cell.length_a   1.000
_cell.length_b   1.000
_cell.length_c   1.000
_cell.angle_alpha   90.00
_cell.angle_beta   90.00
_cell.angle_gamma   90.00
#
_symmetry.space_group_name_H-M   'P 1'
#
loop_
_entity.id
_entity.type
_entity.pdbx_description
1 polymer ?
#
loop_
_entity_poly.entity_id
_entity_poly.type
_entity_poly.pdbx_seq_one_letter_code
_entity_poly.pdbx_strand_id
1 'polypeptide(L)'
;MSDKISFDPYETLHKFSLLWEKQVNDFIYLWTNNKEFVQMTNLGTEIHARYLETFKKNHEALAGVLNLPTKSDVINVANLTIQAEEKIEALEEHMWNLQDSMESQSKDIESVVEVSKEIIKLTKQLKSEFVKTKK
;
A
#
# COMPACT_ATOMS: atom_id res chain seq x y z
N MET A 1 -84.99 13.90 6.98
CA MET A 1 -83.89 13.19 7.66
C MET A 1 -82.67 13.38 6.77
N SER A 2 -81.67 14.12 7.24
CA SER A 2 -80.50 14.53 6.44
C SER A 2 -79.31 13.70 6.88
N ASP A 3 -78.99 12.64 6.13
CA ASP A 3 -77.76 11.88 6.32
C ASP A 3 -76.57 12.75 5.90
N LYS A 4 -75.83 13.23 6.91
CA LYS A 4 -74.57 13.94 6.71
C LYS A 4 -73.53 12.93 6.27
N ILE A 5 -73.21 12.93 4.98
CA ILE A 5 -72.04 12.23 4.44
C ILE A 5 -70.81 12.91 5.06
N SER A 6 -70.23 12.27 6.07
CA SER A 6 -68.97 12.69 6.70
C SER A 6 -67.84 12.50 5.68
N PHE A 7 -67.59 13.52 4.87
CA PHE A 7 -66.42 13.59 4.01
C PHE A 7 -65.19 13.77 4.89
N ASP A 8 -64.46 12.69 5.14
CA ASP A 8 -63.19 12.71 5.85
C ASP A 8 -62.04 12.94 4.85
N PRO A 9 -61.43 14.14 4.82
CA PRO A 9 -60.34 14.45 3.91
C PRO A 9 -59.10 13.56 4.14
N TYR A 10 -58.93 13.00 5.35
CA TYR A 10 -57.82 12.10 5.64
C TYR A 10 -57.93 10.77 4.87
N GLU A 11 -59.12 10.20 4.77
CA GLU A 11 -59.35 8.98 3.99
C GLU A 11 -59.05 9.19 2.50
N THR A 12 -59.37 10.36 1.95
CA THR A 12 -59.12 10.66 0.54
C THR A 12 -57.63 10.85 0.22
N LEU A 13 -56.89 11.53 1.12
CA LEU A 13 -55.44 11.67 1.00
C LEU A 13 -54.72 10.33 1.18
N HIS A 14 -55.20 9.50 2.11
CA HIS A 14 -54.64 8.17 2.32
C HIS A 14 -54.83 7.27 1.10
N LYS A 15 -56.04 7.25 0.51
CA LYS A 15 -56.30 6.52 -0.74
C LYS A 15 -55.45 7.03 -1.90
N PHE A 16 -55.23 8.33 -1.99
CA PHE A 16 -54.33 8.91 -3.01
C PHE A 16 -52.87 8.49 -2.78
N SER A 17 -52.38 8.52 -1.53
CA SER A 17 -51.03 8.05 -1.17
C SER A 17 -50.84 6.59 -1.57
N LEU A 18 -51.80 5.73 -1.25
CA LEU A 18 -51.74 4.29 -1.58
C LEU A 18 -51.71 4.05 -3.09
N LEU A 19 -52.48 4.81 -3.87
CA LEU A 19 -52.45 4.71 -5.34
C LEU A 19 -51.12 5.21 -5.90
N TRP A 20 -50.58 6.29 -5.33
CA TRP A 20 -49.30 6.85 -5.74
C TRP A 20 -48.14 5.91 -5.42
N GLU A 21 -48.12 5.34 -4.21
CA GLU A 21 -47.15 4.32 -3.79
C GLU A 21 -47.21 3.10 -4.71
N LYS A 22 -48.41 2.62 -5.04
CA LYS A 22 -48.58 1.48 -5.96
C LYS A 22 -48.04 1.81 -7.35
N GLN A 23 -48.35 2.98 -7.89
CA GLN A 23 -47.89 3.40 -9.21
C GLN A 23 -46.37 3.57 -9.27
N VAL A 24 -45.77 4.13 -8.22
CA VAL A 24 -44.31 4.26 -8.10
C VAL A 24 -43.65 2.89 -7.97
N ASN A 25 -44.21 1.98 -7.15
CA ASN A 25 -43.70 0.63 -7.01
C ASN A 25 -43.78 -0.16 -8.32
N ASP A 26 -44.90 -0.09 -9.05
CA ASP A 26 -45.05 -0.76 -10.34
C ASP A 26 -44.06 -0.18 -11.37
N PHE A 27 -43.82 1.13 -11.35
CA PHE A 27 -42.83 1.78 -12.22
C PHE A 27 -41.39 1.36 -11.90
N ILE A 28 -41.01 1.32 -10.61
CA ILE A 28 -39.70 0.86 -10.15
C ILE A 28 -39.51 -0.61 -10.50
N TYR A 29 -40.54 -1.44 -10.34
CA TYR A 29 -40.49 -2.86 -10.65
C TYR A 29 -40.29 -3.08 -12.15
N LEU A 30 -41.00 -2.33 -13.02
CA LEU A 30 -40.82 -2.39 -14.47
C LEU A 30 -39.42 -1.96 -14.92
N TRP A 31 -38.85 -0.94 -14.28
CA TRP A 31 -37.51 -0.45 -14.60
C TRP A 31 -36.41 -1.39 -14.10
N THR A 32 -36.56 -1.93 -12.88
CA THR A 32 -35.56 -2.80 -12.25
C THR A 32 -35.58 -4.21 -12.85
N ASN A 33 -36.75 -4.70 -13.28
CA ASN A 33 -36.89 -6.02 -13.90
C ASN A 33 -36.45 -6.05 -15.38
N ASN A 34 -36.08 -4.90 -15.96
CA ASN A 34 -35.50 -4.88 -17.30
C ASN A 34 -33.97 -4.89 -17.22
N LYS A 35 -33.38 -6.03 -17.58
CA LYS A 35 -31.92 -6.23 -17.71
C LYS A 35 -31.27 -5.17 -18.60
N GLU A 36 -31.99 -4.61 -19.57
CA GLU A 36 -31.51 -3.53 -20.44
C GLU A 36 -31.32 -2.22 -19.68
N PHE A 37 -32.16 -1.89 -18.70
CA PHE A 37 -32.00 -0.69 -17.88
C PHE A 37 -30.76 -0.77 -16.99
N VAL A 38 -30.50 -1.95 -16.42
CA VAL A 38 -29.27 -2.21 -15.64
C VAL A 38 -28.03 -2.12 -16.53
N GLN A 39 -28.08 -2.65 -17.76
CA GLN A 39 -27.00 -2.53 -18.73
C GLN A 39 -26.78 -1.07 -19.17
N MET A 40 -27.86 -0.34 -19.47
CA MET A 40 -27.82 1.08 -19.84
C MET A 40 -27.25 1.95 -18.72
N THR A 41 -27.62 1.66 -17.47
CA THR A 41 -27.12 2.36 -16.28
C THR A 41 -25.63 2.07 -16.06
N ASN A 42 -25.19 0.82 -16.26
CA ASN A 42 -23.78 0.48 -16.19
C ASN A 42 -22.96 1.16 -17.30
N LEU A 43 -23.46 1.20 -18.54
CA LEU A 43 -22.83 1.92 -19.65
C LEU A 43 -22.78 3.43 -19.39
N GLY A 44 -23.86 4.02 -18.86
CA GLY A 44 -23.90 5.41 -18.45
C GLY A 44 -22.87 5.71 -17.35
N THR A 45 -22.76 4.84 -16.36
CA THR A 45 -21.77 4.95 -15.28
C THR A 45 -20.35 4.85 -15.82
N GLU A 46 -20.08 3.94 -16.76
CA GLU A 46 -18.77 3.81 -17.40
C GLU A 46 -18.39 5.06 -18.20
N ILE A 47 -19.33 5.63 -18.95
CA ILE A 47 -19.12 6.89 -19.69
C ILE A 47 -18.84 8.03 -18.71
N HIS A 48 -19.61 8.14 -17.63
CA HIS A 48 -19.37 9.14 -16.59
C HIS A 48 -17.99 8.98 -15.94
N ALA A 49 -17.56 7.75 -15.66
CA ALA A 49 -16.23 7.48 -15.14
C ALA A 49 -15.12 7.95 -16.11
N ARG A 50 -15.26 7.65 -17.42
CA ARG A 50 -14.31 8.13 -18.45
C ARG A 50 -14.27 9.65 -18.57
N TYR A 51 -15.42 10.33 -18.45
CA TYR A 51 -15.47 11.80 -18.42
C TYR A 51 -14.75 12.36 -17.19
N LEU A 52 -14.93 11.73 -16.03
CA LEU A 52 -14.32 12.15 -14.78
C LEU A 52 -12.79 11.96 -14.82
N GLU A 53 -12.32 10.85 -15.41
CA GLU A 53 -10.89 10.64 -15.68
C GLU A 53 -10.30 11.67 -16.64
N THR A 54 -11.03 12.01 -17.70
CA THR A 54 -10.58 13.03 -18.67
C THR A 54 -10.53 14.41 -18.03
N PHE A 55 -11.53 14.75 -17.21
CA PHE A 55 -11.56 15.99 -16.45
C PHE A 55 -10.40 16.05 -15.45
N LYS A 56 -10.12 14.95 -14.75
CA LYS A 56 -8.98 14.85 -13.83
C LYS A 56 -7.65 15.04 -14.57
N LYS A 57 -7.45 14.40 -15.73
CA LYS A 57 -6.26 14.60 -16.57
C LYS A 57 -6.10 16.05 -17.04
N ASN A 58 -7.17 16.68 -17.47
CA ASN A 58 -7.13 18.09 -17.89
C ASN A 58 -6.83 19.01 -16.70
N HIS A 59 -7.37 18.71 -15.53
CA HIS A 59 -7.06 19.44 -14.30
C HIS A 59 -5.59 19.30 -13.92
N GLU A 60 -5.03 18.09 -14.01
CA GLU A 60 -3.59 17.84 -13.78
C GLU A 60 -2.72 18.56 -14.81
N ALA A 61 -3.10 18.59 -16.10
CA ALA A 61 -2.39 19.32 -17.14
C ALA A 61 -2.43 20.85 -16.91
N LEU A 62 -3.58 21.40 -16.50
CA LEU A 62 -3.72 22.82 -16.17
C LEU A 62 -2.96 23.18 -14.90
N ALA A 63 -2.95 22.31 -13.90
CA ALA A 63 -2.16 22.49 -12.69
C ALA A 63 -0.65 22.46 -13.00
N GLY A 64 -0.22 21.61 -13.94
CA GLY A 64 1.14 21.61 -14.47
C GLY A 64 1.53 22.92 -15.16
N VAL A 65 0.62 23.53 -15.93
CA VAL A 65 0.85 24.86 -16.55
C VAL A 65 0.91 25.97 -15.49
N LEU A 66 0.13 25.84 -14.41
CA LEU A 66 0.05 26.83 -13.34
C LEU A 66 1.10 26.63 -12.22
N ASN A 67 2.01 25.64 -12.35
CA ASN A 67 2.96 25.24 -11.30
C ASN A 67 2.30 25.00 -9.94
N LEU A 68 1.04 24.54 -9.93
CA LEU A 68 0.34 24.22 -8.70
C LEU A 68 0.66 22.78 -8.32
N PRO A 69 1.08 22.51 -7.06
CA PRO A 69 1.38 21.15 -6.63
C PRO A 69 0.12 20.28 -6.74
N THR A 70 0.17 19.27 -7.60
CA THR A 70 -0.94 18.33 -7.78
C THR A 70 -0.91 17.24 -6.70
N LYS A 71 -2.06 16.62 -6.42
CA LYS A 71 -2.11 15.46 -5.51
C LYS A 71 -1.20 14.32 -5.99
N SER A 72 -1.04 14.14 -7.31
CA SER A 72 -0.12 13.15 -7.88
C SER A 72 1.34 13.45 -7.55
N ASP A 73 1.76 14.71 -7.59
CA ASP A 73 3.15 15.06 -7.29
C ASP A 73 3.48 14.81 -5.80
N VAL A 74 2.55 15.12 -4.90
CA VAL A 74 2.70 14.82 -3.46
C VAL A 74 2.78 13.31 -3.22
N ILE A 75 1.95 12.52 -3.90
CA ILE A 75 1.99 11.06 -3.79
C ILE A 75 3.31 10.50 -4.35
N ASN A 76 3.78 11.02 -5.48
CA ASN A 76 5.05 10.58 -6.07
C ASN A 76 6.23 10.92 -5.16
N VAL A 77 6.26 12.12 -4.57
CA VAL A 77 7.30 12.49 -3.60
C VAL A 77 7.22 11.59 -2.36
N ALA A 78 6.02 11.34 -1.82
CA ALA A 78 5.85 10.42 -0.69
C ALA A 78 6.35 9.00 -1.00
N ASN A 79 6.03 8.47 -2.19
CA ASN A 79 6.50 7.16 -2.64
C ASN A 79 8.02 7.12 -2.82
N LEU A 80 8.62 8.20 -3.32
CA LEU A 80 10.09 8.31 -3.43
C LEU A 80 10.74 8.37 -2.06
N THR A 81 10.14 9.05 -1.08
CA THR A 81 10.61 9.07 0.30
C THR A 81 10.56 7.70 0.93
N ILE A 82 9.44 6.97 0.80
CA ILE A 82 9.30 5.60 1.32
C ILE A 82 10.37 4.69 0.72
N GLN A 83 10.57 4.74 -0.61
CA GLN A 83 11.63 3.96 -1.27
C GLN A 83 13.04 4.35 -0.82
N ALA A 84 13.27 5.61 -0.47
CA ALA A 84 14.55 6.06 0.06
C ALA A 84 14.76 5.54 1.48
N GLU A 85 13.73 5.58 2.33
CA GLU A 85 13.75 5.01 3.68
C GLU A 85 14.07 3.51 3.65
N GLU A 86 13.35 2.73 2.82
CA GLU A 86 13.60 1.28 2.66
C GLU A 86 15.04 0.98 2.19
N LYS A 87 15.56 1.78 1.26
CA LYS A 87 16.95 1.61 0.77
C LYS A 87 18.00 1.99 1.81
N ILE A 88 17.72 3.00 2.63
CA ILE A 88 18.60 3.40 3.73
C ILE A 88 18.62 2.31 4.80
N GLU A 89 17.47 1.74 5.13
CA GLU A 89 17.36 0.63 6.10
C GLU A 89 18.13 -0.61 5.61
N ALA A 90 17.99 -0.98 4.33
CA ALA A 90 18.77 -2.08 3.74
C ALA A 90 20.29 -1.81 3.77
N LEU A 91 20.71 -0.56 3.53
CA LEU A 91 22.12 -0.17 3.64
C LEU A 91 22.62 -0.26 5.08
N GLU A 92 21.80 0.14 6.05
CA GLU A 92 22.12 0.02 7.47
C GLU A 92 22.30 -1.45 7.88
N GLU A 93 21.38 -2.33 7.47
CA GLU A 93 21.49 -3.77 7.72
C GLU A 93 22.77 -4.36 7.10
N HIS A 94 23.10 -3.99 5.87
CA HIS A 94 24.36 -4.42 5.25
C HIS A 94 25.59 -3.90 5.97
N MET A 95 25.55 -2.68 6.52
CA MET A 95 26.65 -2.11 7.28
C MET A 95 26.86 -2.84 8.60
N TRP A 96 25.77 -3.16 9.32
CA TRP A 96 25.83 -3.97 10.55
C TRP A 96 26.38 -5.37 10.28
N ASN A 97 25.86 -6.05 9.25
CA ASN A 97 26.35 -7.37 8.86
C ASN A 97 27.84 -7.36 8.46
N LEU A 98 28.30 -6.31 7.78
CA LEU A 98 29.70 -6.16 7.43
C LEU A 98 30.57 -5.91 8.67
N GLN A 99 30.09 -5.07 9.60
CA GLN A 99 30.79 -4.83 10.87
C GLN A 99 30.93 -6.11 11.69
N ASP A 100 29.86 -6.89 11.81
CA ASP A 100 29.87 -8.16 12.51
C ASP A 100 30.83 -9.17 11.84
N SER A 101 30.84 -9.21 10.51
CA SER A 101 31.77 -10.06 9.74
C SER A 101 33.23 -9.62 9.90
N MET A 102 33.50 -8.32 10.02
CA MET A 102 34.85 -7.81 10.26
C MET A 102 35.30 -8.12 11.69
N GLU A 103 34.40 -7.99 12.68
CA GLU A 103 34.70 -8.33 14.07
C GLU A 103 34.99 -9.84 14.21
N SER A 104 34.20 -10.71 13.57
CA SER A 104 34.45 -12.15 13.57
C SER A 104 35.78 -12.48 12.91
N GLN A 105 36.08 -11.87 11.76
CA GLN A 105 37.34 -12.10 11.05
C GLN A 105 38.55 -11.58 11.86
N SER A 106 38.41 -10.48 12.60
CA SER A 106 39.46 -9.99 13.49
C SER A 106 39.75 -10.99 14.63
N LYS A 107 38.70 -11.56 15.25
CA LYS A 107 38.85 -12.59 16.29
C LYS A 107 39.52 -13.86 15.73
N ASP A 108 39.16 -14.27 14.53
CA ASP A 108 39.80 -15.42 13.86
C ASP A 108 41.29 -15.14 13.60
N ILE A 109 41.64 -13.95 13.12
CA ILE A 109 43.04 -13.55 12.90
C ILE A 109 43.83 -13.57 14.22
N GLU A 110 43.27 -13.06 15.32
CA GLU A 110 43.92 -13.11 16.63
C GLU A 110 44.20 -14.55 17.09
N SER A 111 43.25 -15.46 16.91
CA SER A 111 43.40 -16.87 17.26
C SER A 111 44.51 -17.55 16.45
N VAL A 112 44.58 -17.28 15.14
CA VAL A 112 45.63 -17.83 14.25
C VAL A 112 47.00 -17.28 14.64
N VAL A 113 47.08 -16.00 15.01
CA VAL A 113 48.33 -15.39 15.50
C VAL A 113 48.77 -16.04 16.81
N GLU A 114 47.86 -16.35 17.73
CA GLU A 114 48.19 -17.03 18.98
C GLU A 114 48.72 -18.46 18.74
N VAL A 115 48.04 -19.25 17.91
CA VAL A 115 48.51 -20.59 17.50
C VAL A 115 49.88 -20.51 16.83
N SER A 116 50.11 -19.51 15.97
CA SER A 116 51.42 -19.33 15.34
C SER A 116 52.54 -19.04 16.36
N LYS A 117 52.26 -18.27 17.42
CA LYS A 117 53.22 -18.01 18.51
C LYS A 117 53.55 -19.29 19.28
N GLU A 118 52.56 -20.14 19.53
CA GLU A 118 52.78 -21.44 20.18
C GLU A 118 53.64 -22.38 19.32
N ILE A 119 53.37 -22.47 18.02
CA ILE A 119 54.18 -23.25 17.08
C ILE A 119 55.63 -22.74 17.05
N ILE A 120 55.84 -21.42 17.03
CA ILE A 120 57.18 -20.84 17.11
C ILE A 120 57.88 -21.22 18.41
N LYS A 121 57.17 -21.21 19.55
CA LYS A 121 57.70 -21.58 20.86
C LYS A 121 58.08 -23.06 20.91
N LEU A 122 57.21 -23.95 20.42
CA LEU A 122 57.47 -25.39 20.32
C LEU A 122 58.66 -25.68 19.39
N THR A 123 58.75 -24.99 18.26
CA THR A 123 59.87 -25.12 17.32
C THR A 123 61.19 -24.68 17.95
N LYS A 124 61.19 -23.58 18.72
CA LYS A 124 62.37 -23.13 19.48
C LYS A 124 62.78 -24.14 20.55
N GLN A 125 61.83 -24.70 21.29
CA GLN A 125 62.09 -25.74 22.30
C GLN A 125 62.67 -27.00 21.65
N LEU A 126 62.07 -27.49 20.56
CA LEU A 126 62.55 -28.63 19.80
C LEU A 126 63.97 -28.41 19.28
N LYS A 127 64.26 -27.23 18.71
CA LYS A 127 65.61 -26.87 18.26
C LYS A 127 66.62 -26.88 19.41
N SER A 128 66.24 -26.40 20.59
CA SER A 128 67.13 -26.40 21.77
C SER A 128 67.42 -27.81 22.28
N GLU A 129 66.44 -28.71 22.22
CA GLU A 129 66.60 -30.12 22.58
C GLU A 129 67.44 -30.88 21.54
N PHE A 130 67.27 -30.60 20.24
CA PHE A 130 68.14 -31.16 19.18
C PHE A 130 69.61 -30.71 19.28
N VAL A 131 69.87 -29.49 19.79
CA VAL A 131 71.23 -29.00 19.99
C VAL A 131 71.88 -29.65 21.23
N LYS A 132 71.10 -30.03 22.24
CA LYS A 132 71.59 -30.78 23.40
C LYS A 132 71.87 -32.24 23.10
N THR A 133 71.07 -32.90 22.25
CA THR A 133 71.26 -34.32 21.90
C THR A 133 72.40 -34.59 20.91
N LYS A 134 72.94 -33.55 20.27
CA LYS A 134 74.08 -33.63 19.33
C LYS A 134 75.46 -33.42 19.98
N LYS A 135 75.52 -33.21 21.30
CA LYS A 135 76.74 -32.96 22.06
C LYS A 135 77.04 -34.12 22.99
#